data_AF-A0A7Z7AX04-F1
#
_entry.id   AF-A0A7Z7AX04-F1
#
_cell.length_a   1.000
_cell.length_b   1.000
_cell.length_c   1.000
_cell.angle_alpha   90.00
_cell.angle_beta   90.00
_cell.angle_gamma   90.00
#
_symmetry.space_group_name_H-M   'P 1'
#
loop_
_entity.id
_entity.type
_entity.pdbx_description
1 polymer ?
#
loop_
_entity_poly.entity_id
_entity_poly.type
_entity_poly.pdbx_seq_one_letter_code
_entity_poly.pdbx_strand_id
1 'polypeptide(L)'
;MSQKKNKHFKHPHTIRNEWDNLWVELELKAPENFKSTAAAMDEVAKAQDADGLRKKRGTNNYSNFTLNLMNALDTFTTECPTTINGAGKEENYEFSNPSDFTVFLIWIMRNQQSHNGGVVNEMTKSRYENTIKRFGTKPIIDLPEEIEIGTKFEIQYDDYILLKKCVFDFIGEKIPNEDLKILKLRSSITNISIHKPQIVIEMPEGVILVDLDVARKYFKSSSSGEIIVPENAVYDPNSKKIILSNGESFSAEFRSHFV
;
A
#
# COMPACT_ATOMS: atom_id res chain seq x y z
N MET A 1 20.98 -14.58 -21.06
CA MET A 1 21.65 -13.35 -20.57
C MET A 1 21.10 -13.03 -19.19
N SER A 2 21.92 -13.13 -18.14
CA SER A 2 21.52 -12.74 -16.78
C SER A 2 21.45 -11.22 -16.70
N GLN A 3 20.25 -10.64 -16.68
CA GLN A 3 20.06 -9.22 -16.37
C GLN A 3 20.66 -8.95 -14.99
N LYS A 4 21.70 -8.12 -14.92
CA LYS A 4 22.25 -7.59 -13.65
C LYS A 4 21.11 -6.85 -12.94
N LYS A 5 20.52 -7.46 -11.90
CA LYS A 5 19.59 -6.78 -11.00
C LYS A 5 20.34 -5.65 -10.32
N ASN A 6 19.96 -4.42 -10.64
CA ASN A 6 20.56 -3.22 -10.09
C ASN A 6 20.12 -3.11 -8.63
N LYS A 7 21.02 -3.34 -7.67
CA LYS A 7 20.70 -3.51 -6.22
C LYS A 7 19.97 -2.31 -5.60
N HIS A 8 19.98 -1.16 -6.27
CA HIS A 8 19.33 0.07 -5.84
C HIS A 8 17.86 0.19 -6.29
N PHE A 9 17.39 -0.66 -7.20
CA PHE A 9 16.03 -0.62 -7.72
C PHE A 9 15.27 -1.87 -7.27
N LYS A 10 14.21 -1.66 -6.48
CA LYS A 10 13.26 -2.71 -6.10
C LYS A 10 12.07 -2.64 -7.05
N HIS A 11 11.56 -3.79 -7.47
CA HIS A 11 10.34 -3.83 -8.24
C HIS A 11 9.17 -3.43 -7.32
N PRO A 12 8.31 -2.48 -7.70
CA PRO A 12 7.29 -1.94 -6.79
C PRO A 12 6.23 -2.97 -6.39
N HIS A 13 6.13 -4.06 -7.16
CA HIS A 13 5.18 -5.14 -6.91
C HIS A 13 5.84 -6.40 -6.33
N THR A 14 7.10 -6.34 -5.89
CA THR A 14 7.70 -7.50 -5.20
C THR A 14 8.24 -7.12 -3.84
N ILE A 15 7.97 -7.99 -2.86
CA ILE A 15 8.54 -7.93 -1.53
C ILE A 15 9.42 -9.15 -1.39
N ARG A 16 10.71 -8.94 -1.12
CA ARG A 16 11.68 -10.02 -0.98
C ARG A 16 12.39 -9.92 0.35
N ASN A 17 12.36 -11.02 1.10
CA ASN A 17 13.17 -11.23 2.29
C ASN A 17 14.15 -12.38 2.07
N GLU A 18 15.34 -12.27 2.65
CA GLU A 18 16.43 -13.23 2.49
C GLU A 18 17.05 -13.54 3.86
N TRP A 19 17.27 -14.83 4.12
CA TRP A 19 17.84 -15.41 5.33
C TRP A 19 18.88 -16.45 4.93
N ASP A 20 20.16 -16.18 5.14
CA ASP A 20 21.28 -17.04 4.74
C ASP A 20 21.14 -17.53 3.27
N ASN A 21 20.70 -18.78 3.08
CA ASN A 21 20.55 -19.45 1.79
C ASN A 21 19.08 -19.55 1.30
N LEU A 22 18.15 -18.93 2.02
CA LEU A 22 16.72 -18.95 1.73
C LEU A 22 16.26 -17.53 1.39
N TRP A 23 15.60 -17.38 0.25
CA TRP A 23 14.87 -16.15 -0.08
C TRP A 23 13.42 -16.48 -0.37
N VAL A 24 12.54 -15.57 0.01
CA VAL A 24 11.11 -15.63 -0.31
C VAL A 24 10.75 -14.32 -0.98
N GLU A 25 10.07 -14.42 -2.11
CA GLU A 25 9.56 -13.29 -2.87
C GLU A 25 8.04 -13.40 -2.95
N LEU A 26 7.35 -12.35 -2.53
CA LEU A 26 5.91 -12.17 -2.65
C LEU A 26 5.67 -11.19 -3.80
N GLU A 27 4.88 -11.60 -4.79
CA GLU A 27 4.41 -10.72 -5.86
C GLU A 27 3.04 -10.14 -5.52
N LEU A 28 2.96 -8.83 -5.45
CA LEU A 28 1.72 -8.08 -5.21
C LEU A 28 0.94 -7.98 -6.52
N LYS A 29 -0.32 -8.40 -6.49
CA LYS A 29 -1.22 -8.27 -7.66
C LYS A 29 -1.34 -6.81 -8.08
N ALA A 30 -1.30 -6.58 -9.39
CA ALA A 30 -1.57 -5.31 -10.04
C ALA A 30 -2.36 -5.57 -11.32
N PRO A 31 -3.32 -4.70 -11.70
CA PRO A 31 -3.96 -4.80 -13.01
C PRO A 31 -2.91 -4.62 -14.11
N GLU A 32 -3.05 -5.36 -15.21
CA GLU A 32 -2.04 -5.38 -16.28
C GLU A 32 -1.78 -4.00 -16.88
N ASN A 33 -2.85 -3.22 -17.09
CA ASN A 33 -2.81 -1.88 -17.66
C ASN A 33 -2.57 -0.77 -16.63
N PHE A 34 -2.57 -1.09 -15.33
CA PHE A 34 -2.54 -0.09 -14.25
C PHE A 34 -1.44 -0.39 -13.22
N LYS A 35 -0.28 -0.87 -13.68
CA LYS A 35 0.85 -1.25 -12.81
C LYS A 35 1.41 -0.03 -12.08
N SER A 36 1.62 1.10 -12.77
CA SER A 36 2.16 2.29 -12.12
C SER A 36 1.14 2.89 -11.16
N THR A 37 -0.14 2.89 -11.51
CA THR A 37 -1.23 3.27 -10.62
C THR A 37 -1.25 2.40 -9.37
N ALA A 38 -1.11 1.07 -9.51
CA ALA A 38 -1.04 0.14 -8.38
C ALA A 38 0.19 0.38 -7.49
N ALA A 39 1.32 0.83 -8.05
CA ALA A 39 2.48 1.23 -7.27
C ALA A 39 2.24 2.57 -6.54
N ALA A 40 1.63 3.54 -7.21
CA ALA A 40 1.26 4.82 -6.60
C ALA A 40 0.24 4.65 -5.46
N MET A 41 -0.69 3.71 -5.59
CA MET A 41 -1.63 3.36 -4.52
C MET A 41 -0.93 2.79 -3.27
N ASP A 42 0.21 2.08 -3.41
CA ASP A 42 0.97 1.65 -2.24
C ASP A 42 1.55 2.84 -1.46
N GLU A 43 1.97 3.90 -2.16
CA GLU A 43 2.44 5.13 -1.52
C GLU A 43 1.31 5.86 -0.79
N VAL A 44 0.08 5.76 -1.28
CA VAL A 44 -1.12 6.21 -0.54
C VAL A 44 -1.26 5.43 0.78
N ALA A 45 -1.15 4.10 0.73
CA ALA A 45 -1.26 3.25 1.92
C ALA A 45 -0.14 3.51 2.94
N LYS A 46 1.11 3.68 2.46
CA LYS A 46 2.27 4.01 3.32
C LYS A 46 2.13 5.37 3.99
N ALA A 47 1.71 6.39 3.24
CA ALA A 47 1.44 7.71 3.80
C ALA A 47 0.34 7.63 4.86
N GLN A 48 -0.68 6.80 4.62
CA GLN A 48 -1.78 6.60 5.55
C GLN A 48 -1.35 5.99 6.89
N ASP A 49 -0.45 5.02 6.86
CA ASP A 49 0.08 4.39 8.09
C ASP A 49 1.04 5.32 8.86
N ALA A 50 1.97 5.98 8.16
CA ALA A 50 2.93 6.89 8.76
C ALA A 50 2.26 8.03 9.54
N ASP A 51 1.15 8.55 9.03
CA ASP A 51 0.41 9.64 9.65
C ASP A 51 -0.69 9.15 10.62
N GLY A 52 -1.15 7.89 10.53
CA GLY A 52 -1.90 7.24 11.61
C GLY A 52 -1.12 7.26 12.94
N LEU A 53 0.22 7.18 12.86
CA LEU A 53 1.12 7.38 14.00
C LEU A 53 1.20 8.86 14.45
N ARG A 54 0.98 9.83 13.55
CA ARG A 54 0.96 11.27 13.85
C ARG A 54 -0.37 11.76 14.44
N LYS A 55 -1.51 11.12 14.09
CA LYS A 55 -2.81 11.32 14.76
C LYS A 55 -2.71 11.12 16.27
N LYS A 56 -1.89 10.14 16.71
CA LYS A 56 -1.59 9.91 18.14
C LYS A 56 -0.77 11.04 18.80
N ARG A 57 -0.19 11.95 18.01
CA ARG A 57 0.68 13.05 18.46
C ARG A 57 0.06 14.44 18.27
N GLY A 58 -1.19 14.54 17.79
CA GLY A 58 -1.94 15.80 17.69
C GLY A 58 -1.55 16.74 16.56
N THR A 59 -0.72 16.32 15.59
CA THR A 59 -0.36 17.13 14.41
C THR A 59 -1.08 16.60 13.18
N ASN A 60 -2.34 16.98 13.02
CA ASN A 60 -3.22 16.56 11.94
C ASN A 60 -3.09 17.48 10.72
N ASN A 61 -2.24 17.12 9.77
CA ASN A 61 -2.27 17.69 8.43
C ASN A 61 -2.27 16.51 7.45
N TYR A 62 -3.41 16.27 6.79
CA TYR A 62 -3.56 15.18 5.81
C TYR A 62 -3.10 15.60 4.40
N SER A 63 -2.38 16.73 4.25
CA SER A 63 -1.94 17.24 2.94
C SER A 63 -1.06 16.23 2.19
N ASN A 64 -0.21 15.46 2.89
CA ASN A 64 0.61 14.44 2.25
C ASN A 64 -0.22 13.26 1.69
N PHE A 65 -1.31 12.88 2.37
CA PHE A 65 -2.19 11.81 1.89
C PHE A 65 -2.91 12.24 0.63
N THR A 66 -3.46 13.46 0.65
CA THR A 66 -4.18 14.03 -0.47
C THR A 66 -3.24 14.19 -1.66
N LEU A 67 -2.01 14.65 -1.45
CA LEU A 67 -1.00 14.71 -2.50
C LEU A 67 -0.74 13.33 -3.12
N ASN A 68 -0.48 12.29 -2.32
CA ASN A 68 -0.22 10.95 -2.84
C ASN A 68 -1.43 10.34 -3.53
N LEU A 69 -2.64 10.53 -3.00
CA LEU A 69 -3.88 10.07 -3.61
C LEU A 69 -4.07 10.71 -4.99
N MET A 70 -3.84 12.02 -5.09
CA MET A 70 -4.00 12.74 -6.34
C MET A 70 -2.84 12.47 -7.32
N ASN A 71 -1.63 12.14 -6.85
CA ASN A 71 -0.55 11.64 -7.71
C ASN A 71 -0.89 10.24 -8.26
N ALA A 72 -1.52 9.38 -7.46
CA ALA A 72 -2.02 8.09 -7.93
C ALA A 72 -3.13 8.29 -8.98
N LEU A 73 -3.99 9.29 -8.81
CA LEU A 73 -4.98 9.67 -9.82
C LEU A 73 -4.33 10.21 -11.11
N ASP A 74 -3.32 11.07 -11.05
CA ASP A 74 -2.58 11.51 -12.24
C ASP A 74 -2.01 10.31 -13.01
N THR A 75 -1.39 9.39 -12.27
CA THR A 75 -0.82 8.16 -12.82
C THR A 75 -1.92 7.36 -13.53
N PHE A 76 -3.07 7.20 -12.88
CA PHE A 76 -4.23 6.55 -13.47
C PHE A 76 -4.69 7.22 -14.76
N THR A 77 -4.88 8.54 -14.77
CA THR A 77 -5.31 9.28 -15.98
C THR A 77 -4.27 9.29 -17.10
N THR A 78 -3.03 8.89 -16.82
CA THR A 78 -1.98 8.72 -17.83
C THR A 78 -1.98 7.29 -18.38
N GLU A 79 -2.29 6.29 -17.54
CA GLU A 79 -2.38 4.89 -17.94
C GLU A 79 -3.74 4.52 -18.57
N CYS A 80 -4.81 5.23 -18.22
CA CYS A 80 -6.17 4.90 -18.65
C CYS A 80 -6.45 5.37 -20.09
N PRO A 81 -6.75 4.45 -21.02
CA PRO A 81 -6.96 4.81 -22.43
C PRO A 81 -8.18 5.70 -22.69
N THR A 82 -9.14 5.72 -21.77
CA THR A 82 -10.39 6.48 -21.89
C THR A 82 -10.30 7.89 -21.33
N THR A 83 -9.19 8.24 -20.69
CA THR A 83 -8.93 9.59 -20.18
C THR A 83 -8.00 10.36 -21.09
N ILE A 84 -8.20 11.67 -21.18
CA ILE A 84 -7.21 12.59 -21.72
C ILE A 84 -6.05 12.67 -20.72
N ASN A 85 -4.82 12.51 -21.21
CA ASN A 85 -3.61 12.49 -20.39
C ASN A 85 -3.57 13.65 -19.38
N GLY A 86 -3.67 13.28 -18.10
CA GLY A 86 -3.59 14.16 -16.94
C GLY A 86 -4.94 14.48 -16.31
N ALA A 87 -5.03 14.33 -14.98
CA ALA A 87 -6.21 14.64 -14.17
C ALA A 87 -6.56 16.15 -14.14
N GLY A 88 -5.74 17.00 -14.75
CA GLY A 88 -6.04 18.43 -14.88
C GLY A 88 -6.96 18.82 -16.03
N LYS A 89 -7.39 17.85 -16.84
CA LYS A 89 -8.21 18.03 -18.04
C LYS A 89 -9.68 18.00 -17.68
N GLU A 90 -10.39 19.11 -17.90
CA GLU A 90 -11.82 19.24 -17.59
C GLU A 90 -12.66 18.17 -18.27
N GLU A 91 -12.24 17.74 -19.46
CA GLU A 91 -12.92 16.75 -20.30
C GLU A 91 -12.97 15.34 -19.69
N ASN A 92 -12.13 15.07 -18.67
CA ASN A 92 -12.16 13.80 -17.97
C ASN A 92 -13.34 13.69 -16.98
N TYR A 93 -13.96 14.81 -16.62
CA TYR A 93 -14.88 14.92 -15.49
C TYR A 93 -16.31 15.21 -15.94
N GLU A 94 -17.28 14.56 -15.28
CA GLU A 94 -18.68 14.96 -15.37
C GLU A 94 -19.02 15.97 -14.26
N PHE A 95 -19.05 17.26 -14.58
CA PHE A 95 -19.27 18.30 -13.55
C PHE A 95 -20.68 18.32 -12.94
N SER A 96 -21.66 17.61 -13.51
CA SER A 96 -22.94 17.32 -12.87
C SER A 96 -22.84 16.27 -11.76
N ASN A 97 -21.79 15.45 -11.75
CA ASN A 97 -21.50 14.46 -10.72
C ASN A 97 -20.73 15.13 -9.56
N PRO A 98 -21.27 15.15 -8.33
CA PRO A 98 -20.60 15.75 -7.18
C PRO A 98 -19.22 15.14 -6.86
N SER A 99 -19.01 13.84 -7.11
CA SER A 99 -17.72 13.16 -6.88
C SER A 99 -16.67 13.69 -7.83
N ASP A 100 -16.95 13.69 -9.13
CA ASP A 100 -16.04 14.20 -10.17
C ASP A 100 -15.70 15.66 -9.95
N PHE A 101 -16.72 16.47 -9.64
CA PHE A 101 -16.54 17.88 -9.32
C PHE A 101 -15.62 18.08 -8.11
N THR A 102 -15.83 17.29 -7.05
CA THR A 102 -14.98 17.30 -5.85
C THR A 102 -13.53 16.94 -6.19
N VAL A 103 -13.31 15.87 -6.95
CA VAL A 103 -11.97 15.43 -7.36
C VAL A 103 -11.27 16.53 -8.14
N PHE A 104 -11.95 17.17 -9.08
CA PHE A 104 -11.37 18.22 -9.91
C PHE A 104 -11.01 19.49 -9.10
N LEU A 105 -11.89 19.95 -8.21
CA LEU A 105 -11.59 21.08 -7.33
C LEU A 105 -10.38 20.81 -6.44
N ILE A 106 -10.28 19.61 -5.88
CA ILE A 106 -9.13 19.19 -5.07
C ILE A 106 -7.87 19.09 -5.93
N TRP A 107 -7.99 18.64 -7.19
CA TRP A 107 -6.86 18.61 -8.12
C TRP A 107 -6.32 20.02 -8.38
N ILE A 108 -7.20 21.00 -8.58
CA ILE A 108 -6.80 22.42 -8.74
C ILE A 108 -6.00 22.89 -7.52
N MET A 109 -6.50 22.60 -6.31
CA MET A 109 -5.84 23.00 -5.05
C MET A 109 -4.53 22.23 -4.80
N ARG A 110 -4.41 20.98 -5.26
CA ARG A 110 -3.19 20.16 -5.12
C ARG A 110 -1.96 20.80 -5.75
N ASN A 111 -2.11 21.52 -6.86
CA ASN A 111 -0.97 22.18 -7.52
C ASN A 111 -0.22 23.14 -6.58
N GLN A 112 -0.87 23.61 -5.50
CA GLN A 112 -0.20 24.41 -4.46
C GLN A 112 0.65 23.57 -3.51
N GLN A 113 0.25 22.32 -3.25
CA GLN A 113 0.98 21.38 -2.41
C GLN A 113 2.30 20.91 -3.04
N SER A 114 2.40 20.87 -4.39
CA SER A 114 3.60 20.40 -5.09
C SER A 114 4.69 21.47 -5.31
N HIS A 115 4.35 22.76 -5.31
CA HIS A 115 5.31 23.83 -5.66
C HIS A 115 5.56 24.87 -4.55
N ASN A 116 4.55 25.21 -3.75
CA ASN A 116 4.63 26.32 -2.78
C ASN A 116 4.39 25.89 -1.33
N GLY A 117 4.64 24.61 -1.00
CA GLY A 117 4.39 24.09 0.35
C GLY A 117 2.92 24.10 0.78
N GLY A 118 2.00 24.13 -0.19
CA GLY A 118 0.55 24.17 0.03
C GLY A 118 -0.06 25.57 0.08
N VAL A 119 0.70 26.63 -0.20
CA VAL A 119 0.23 28.02 -0.12
C VAL A 119 -0.48 28.45 -1.40
N VAL A 120 -1.70 28.99 -1.28
CA VAL A 120 -2.56 29.47 -2.38
C VAL A 120 -1.97 30.71 -3.06
N ASN A 121 -1.86 30.67 -4.38
CA ASN A 121 -1.48 31.79 -5.25
C ASN A 121 -2.66 32.30 -6.11
N GLU A 122 -2.44 33.42 -6.80
CA GLU A 122 -3.44 34.06 -7.67
C GLU A 122 -4.01 33.11 -8.74
N MET A 123 -3.14 32.33 -9.38
CA MET A 123 -3.54 31.38 -10.43
C MET A 123 -4.49 30.31 -9.89
N THR A 124 -4.23 29.80 -8.69
CA THR A 124 -5.08 28.78 -8.06
C THR A 124 -6.40 29.38 -7.61
N LYS A 125 -6.37 30.54 -6.95
CA LYS A 125 -7.59 31.27 -6.56
C LYS A 125 -8.49 31.50 -7.77
N SER A 126 -7.93 32.11 -8.83
CA SER A 126 -8.67 32.41 -10.05
C SER A 126 -9.25 31.13 -10.67
N ARG A 127 -8.45 30.07 -10.82
CA ARG A 127 -8.94 28.81 -11.40
C ARG A 127 -10.04 28.17 -10.56
N TYR A 128 -9.82 28.04 -9.25
CA TYR A 128 -10.76 27.43 -8.32
C TYR A 128 -12.11 28.17 -8.28
N GLU A 129 -12.08 29.49 -8.07
CA GLU A 129 -13.30 30.29 -7.91
C GLU A 129 -14.08 30.40 -9.22
N ASN A 130 -13.39 30.43 -10.37
CA ASN A 130 -14.06 30.39 -11.67
C ASN A 130 -14.73 29.03 -11.91
N THR A 131 -14.06 27.92 -11.54
CA THR A 131 -14.64 26.58 -11.65
C THR A 131 -15.86 26.44 -10.73
N ILE A 132 -15.80 26.90 -9.48
CA ILE A 132 -16.92 26.74 -8.54
C ILE A 132 -18.17 27.53 -8.98
N LYS A 133 -17.97 28.77 -9.47
CA LYS A 133 -19.05 29.63 -9.96
C LYS A 133 -19.66 29.14 -11.27
N ARG A 134 -18.87 28.47 -12.13
CA ARG A 134 -19.32 28.03 -13.46
C ARG A 134 -20.32 26.88 -13.42
N PHE A 135 -20.13 25.91 -12.53
CA PHE A 135 -20.86 24.64 -12.61
C PHE A 135 -22.02 24.50 -11.61
N GLY A 136 -22.04 25.26 -10.52
CA GLY A 136 -23.17 25.29 -9.56
C GLY A 136 -23.45 23.96 -8.82
N THR A 137 -22.74 22.88 -9.16
CA THR A 137 -22.77 21.60 -8.45
C THR A 137 -22.14 21.77 -7.08
N LYS A 138 -22.74 21.17 -6.05
CA LYS A 138 -22.16 21.19 -4.71
C LYS A 138 -21.11 20.06 -4.57
N PRO A 139 -19.87 20.34 -4.13
CA PRO A 139 -18.91 19.27 -3.84
C PRO A 139 -19.36 18.42 -2.65
N ILE A 140 -18.87 17.19 -2.57
CA ILE A 140 -19.19 16.22 -1.50
C ILE A 140 -18.56 16.64 -0.17
N ILE A 141 -17.36 17.21 -0.23
CA ILE A 141 -16.68 17.82 0.93
C ILE A 141 -17.02 19.31 0.98
N ASP A 142 -17.06 19.86 2.19
CA ASP A 142 -17.38 21.27 2.39
C ASP A 142 -16.18 22.14 1.99
N LEU A 143 -16.25 22.74 0.79
CA LEU A 143 -15.22 23.62 0.27
C LEU A 143 -15.75 25.05 0.19
N PRO A 144 -14.92 26.06 0.53
CA PRO A 144 -15.36 27.45 0.52
C PRO A 144 -15.58 27.94 -0.92
N GLU A 145 -16.51 28.88 -1.11
CA GLU A 145 -16.73 29.51 -2.43
C GLU A 145 -15.59 30.44 -2.84
N GLU A 146 -14.84 30.96 -1.86
CA GLU A 146 -13.71 31.85 -2.05
C GLU A 146 -12.51 31.40 -1.20
N ILE A 147 -11.30 31.55 -1.74
CA ILE A 147 -10.05 31.20 -1.06
C ILE A 147 -9.08 32.39 -1.03
N GLU A 148 -8.36 32.57 0.07
CA GLU A 148 -7.45 33.70 0.26
C GLU A 148 -6.02 33.37 -0.19
N ILE A 149 -5.37 34.28 -0.92
CA ILE A 149 -3.98 34.15 -1.33
C ILE A 149 -3.08 34.16 -0.09
N GLY A 150 -2.07 33.30 -0.05
CA GLY A 150 -1.16 33.19 1.10
C GLY A 150 -1.64 32.22 2.18
N THR A 151 -2.86 31.69 2.07
CA THR A 151 -3.35 30.64 2.98
C THR A 151 -2.86 29.25 2.56
N LYS A 152 -2.77 28.33 3.52
CA LYS A 152 -2.34 26.95 3.27
C LYS A 152 -3.55 26.04 3.11
N PHE A 153 -3.57 25.24 2.05
CA PHE A 153 -4.61 24.23 1.86
C PHE A 153 -4.38 23.02 2.78
N GLU A 154 -5.34 22.80 3.67
CA GLU A 154 -5.39 21.66 4.59
C GLU A 154 -6.74 20.96 4.48
N ILE A 155 -6.74 19.65 4.73
CA ILE A 155 -7.92 18.80 4.67
C ILE A 155 -7.97 17.96 5.94
N GLN A 156 -9.17 17.80 6.49
CA GLN A 156 -9.39 16.98 7.67
C GLN A 156 -9.57 15.51 7.28
N TYR A 157 -9.48 14.62 8.27
CA TYR A 157 -9.57 13.17 8.02
C TYR A 157 -10.89 12.77 7.36
N ASP A 158 -12.01 13.29 7.86
CA ASP A 158 -13.34 12.91 7.40
C ASP A 158 -13.54 13.34 5.93
N ASP A 159 -13.10 14.55 5.59
CA ASP A 159 -13.08 15.05 4.21
C ASP A 159 -12.14 14.22 3.32
N TYR A 160 -10.99 13.80 3.83
CA TYR A 160 -10.09 12.91 3.09
C TYR A 160 -10.73 11.55 2.78
N ILE A 161 -11.48 10.96 3.72
CA ILE A 161 -12.18 9.68 3.49
C ILE A 161 -13.23 9.85 2.40
N LEU A 162 -13.98 10.96 2.42
CA LEU A 162 -14.94 11.30 1.37
C LEU A 162 -14.25 11.51 0.02
N LEU A 163 -13.14 12.26 -0.02
CA LEU A 163 -12.34 12.44 -1.23
C LEU A 163 -11.81 11.11 -1.79
N LYS A 164 -11.27 10.23 -0.94
CA LYS A 164 -10.78 8.90 -1.36
C LYS A 164 -11.89 8.09 -2.02
N LYS A 165 -13.11 8.17 -1.47
CA LYS A 165 -14.29 7.56 -2.09
C LYS A 165 -14.58 8.19 -3.46
N CYS A 166 -14.62 9.51 -3.57
CA CYS A 166 -14.85 10.21 -4.85
C CYS A 166 -13.82 9.80 -5.92
N VAL A 167 -12.53 9.69 -5.56
CA VAL A 167 -11.47 9.23 -6.47
C VAL A 167 -11.72 7.81 -6.96
N PHE A 168 -12.16 6.90 -6.08
CA PHE A 168 -12.47 5.53 -6.49
C PHE A 168 -13.77 5.38 -7.26
N ASP A 169 -14.74 6.26 -7.02
CA ASP A 169 -15.96 6.33 -7.83
C ASP A 169 -15.59 6.78 -9.26
N PHE A 170 -14.81 7.86 -9.39
CA PHE A 170 -14.26 8.34 -10.67
C PHE A 170 -13.49 7.23 -11.43
N ILE A 171 -12.55 6.55 -10.75
CA ILE A 171 -11.78 5.45 -11.36
C ILE A 171 -12.73 4.31 -11.78
N GLY A 172 -13.69 3.95 -10.92
CA GLY A 172 -14.61 2.85 -11.13
C GLY A 172 -15.55 3.01 -12.33
N GLU A 173 -15.80 4.24 -12.76
CA GLU A 173 -16.54 4.52 -14.00
C GLU A 173 -15.75 4.18 -15.27
N LYS A 174 -14.42 4.05 -15.18
CA LYS A 174 -13.54 3.90 -16.34
C LYS A 174 -12.91 2.51 -16.48
N ILE A 175 -12.98 1.67 -15.43
CA ILE A 175 -12.33 0.35 -15.42
C ILE A 175 -13.23 -0.76 -14.89
N PRO A 176 -12.96 -2.04 -15.20
CA PRO A 176 -13.67 -3.17 -14.63
C PRO A 176 -13.57 -3.22 -13.10
N ASN A 177 -14.62 -3.74 -12.46
CA ASN A 177 -14.68 -3.83 -11.00
C ASN A 177 -13.60 -4.76 -10.42
N GLU A 178 -13.12 -5.77 -11.16
CA GLU A 178 -11.99 -6.59 -10.68
C GLU A 178 -10.71 -5.77 -10.49
N ASP A 179 -10.37 -4.92 -11.47
CA ASP A 179 -9.20 -4.06 -11.41
C ASP A 179 -9.35 -3.00 -10.31
N LEU A 180 -10.55 -2.41 -10.19
CA LEU A 180 -10.87 -1.47 -9.13
C LEU A 180 -10.66 -2.08 -7.74
N LYS A 181 -11.07 -3.34 -7.53
CA LYS A 181 -10.84 -4.05 -6.25
C LYS A 181 -9.36 -4.18 -5.93
N ILE A 182 -8.52 -4.48 -6.93
CA ILE A 182 -7.07 -4.56 -6.75
C ILE A 182 -6.52 -3.18 -6.34
N LEU A 183 -6.86 -2.11 -7.06
CA LEU A 183 -6.38 -0.76 -6.73
C LEU A 183 -6.84 -0.30 -5.33
N LYS A 184 -8.09 -0.57 -4.96
CA LYS A 184 -8.61 -0.31 -3.59
C LYS A 184 -7.80 -1.05 -2.53
N LEU A 185 -7.50 -2.33 -2.76
CA LEU A 185 -6.70 -3.15 -1.85
C LEU A 185 -5.29 -2.59 -1.69
N ARG A 186 -4.63 -2.26 -2.80
CA ARG A 186 -3.28 -1.67 -2.83
C ARG A 186 -3.24 -0.33 -2.08
N SER A 187 -4.28 0.48 -2.18
CA SER A 187 -4.40 1.76 -1.44
C SER A 187 -4.67 1.64 0.06
N SER A 188 -4.83 0.42 0.58
CA SER A 188 -5.30 0.17 1.95
C SER A 188 -4.38 -0.77 2.74
N ILE A 189 -3.50 -1.51 2.08
CA ILE A 189 -2.56 -2.42 2.72
C ILE A 189 -1.15 -1.84 2.63
N THR A 190 -0.48 -1.77 3.77
CA THR A 190 0.93 -1.37 3.90
C THR A 190 1.65 -2.32 4.85
N ASN A 191 2.96 -2.17 4.99
CA ASN A 191 3.80 -2.91 5.95
C ASN A 191 3.71 -4.44 5.81
N ILE A 192 3.50 -4.94 4.59
CA ILE A 192 3.50 -6.38 4.33
C ILE A 192 4.90 -6.92 4.63
N SER A 193 5.01 -7.73 5.68
CA SER A 193 6.26 -8.40 6.07
C SER A 193 6.17 -9.90 5.82
N ILE A 194 7.20 -10.45 5.19
CA ILE A 194 7.36 -11.89 5.06
C ILE A 194 8.13 -12.38 6.27
N HIS A 195 7.49 -13.16 7.13
CA HIS A 195 8.16 -13.81 8.25
C HIS A 195 9.04 -14.96 7.75
N LYS A 196 10.09 -15.26 8.52
CA LYS A 196 10.99 -16.36 8.23
C LYS A 196 10.17 -17.66 8.13
N PRO A 197 10.27 -18.44 7.03
CA PRO A 197 9.52 -19.68 6.90
C PRO A 197 9.91 -20.67 7.99
N GLN A 198 8.91 -21.36 8.53
CA GLN A 198 9.08 -22.34 9.59
C GLN A 198 8.50 -23.69 9.15
N ILE A 199 9.15 -24.76 9.58
CA ILE A 199 8.58 -26.10 9.59
C ILE A 199 7.72 -26.24 10.84
N VAL A 200 6.54 -26.80 10.65
CA VAL A 200 5.62 -27.16 11.72
C VAL A 200 5.73 -28.67 11.92
N ILE A 201 6.16 -29.08 13.11
CA ILE A 201 6.13 -30.48 13.54
C ILE A 201 4.92 -30.63 14.46
N GLU A 202 3.90 -31.34 14.00
CA GLU A 202 2.69 -31.58 14.78
C GLU A 202 2.94 -32.60 15.90
N MET A 203 2.44 -32.28 17.09
CA MET A 203 2.47 -33.12 18.28
C MET A 203 1.05 -33.19 18.88
N PRO A 204 0.70 -34.22 19.67
CA PRO A 204 -0.62 -34.30 20.29
C PRO A 204 -1.00 -33.06 21.12
N GLU A 205 -0.03 -32.47 21.82
CA GLU A 205 -0.22 -31.36 22.78
C GLU A 205 -0.02 -29.97 22.15
N GLY A 206 0.49 -29.89 20.92
CA GLY A 206 0.91 -28.62 20.31
C GLY A 206 1.67 -28.79 19.00
N VAL A 207 2.41 -27.75 18.62
CA VAL A 207 3.31 -27.75 17.47
C VAL A 207 4.69 -27.28 17.88
N ILE A 208 5.72 -27.88 17.27
CA ILE A 208 7.09 -27.37 17.35
C ILE A 208 7.39 -26.63 16.05
N LEU A 209 7.76 -25.37 16.17
CA LEU A 209 8.15 -24.50 15.08
C LEU A 209 9.68 -24.47 14.99
N VAL A 210 10.20 -24.81 13.82
CA VAL A 210 11.63 -24.79 13.52
C VAL A 210 11.85 -23.91 12.30
N ASP A 211 12.82 -23.00 12.35
CA ASP A 211 13.16 -22.22 11.17
C ASP A 211 13.59 -23.12 10.01
N LEU A 212 13.08 -22.87 8.80
CA LEU A 212 13.30 -23.72 7.63
C LEU A 212 14.78 -23.79 7.21
N ASP A 213 15.54 -22.72 7.39
CA ASP A 213 16.98 -22.68 7.10
C ASP A 213 17.80 -23.57 8.04
N VAL A 214 17.43 -23.61 9.32
CA VAL A 214 18.01 -24.49 10.34
C VAL A 214 17.62 -25.92 10.04
N ALA A 215 16.34 -26.18 9.81
CA ALA A 215 15.87 -27.51 9.48
C ALA A 215 16.55 -28.06 8.22
N ARG A 216 16.77 -27.26 7.16
CA ARG A 216 17.51 -27.71 5.96
C ARG A 216 18.95 -28.15 6.23
N LYS A 217 19.58 -27.68 7.32
CA LYS A 217 20.94 -28.10 7.70
C LYS A 217 20.94 -29.49 8.34
N TYR A 218 19.89 -29.82 9.09
CA TYR A 218 19.85 -31.01 9.94
C TYR A 218 18.87 -32.09 9.48
N PHE A 219 17.81 -31.71 8.75
CA PHE A 219 16.73 -32.59 8.33
C PHE A 219 16.99 -33.10 6.91
N LYS A 220 16.55 -34.32 6.62
CA LYS A 220 16.64 -34.87 5.27
C LYS A 220 15.43 -34.42 4.45
N SER A 221 15.65 -34.11 3.19
CA SER A 221 14.56 -33.90 2.24
C SER A 221 14.33 -35.17 1.42
N SER A 222 13.08 -35.61 1.33
CA SER A 222 12.68 -36.70 0.43
C SER A 222 12.71 -36.23 -1.04
N SER A 223 12.60 -37.18 -1.96
CA SER A 223 12.42 -36.89 -3.39
C SER A 223 11.09 -36.21 -3.72
N SER A 224 10.07 -36.33 -2.85
CA SER A 224 8.78 -35.63 -2.97
C SER A 224 8.80 -34.21 -2.37
N GLY A 225 9.92 -33.79 -1.76
CA GLY A 225 10.06 -32.48 -1.13
C GLY A 225 9.57 -32.43 0.31
N GLU A 226 9.20 -33.58 0.91
CA GLU A 226 8.89 -33.68 2.33
C GLU A 226 10.17 -33.53 3.15
N ILE A 227 10.06 -32.85 4.29
CA ILE A 227 11.17 -32.68 5.21
C ILE A 227 11.03 -33.69 6.33
N ILE A 228 12.00 -34.59 6.43
CA ILE A 228 12.05 -35.71 7.36
C ILE A 228 12.89 -35.31 8.57
N VAL A 229 12.23 -35.27 9.73
CA VAL A 229 12.88 -35.03 11.03
C VAL A 229 13.86 -36.18 11.33
N PRO A 230 15.09 -35.90 11.79
CA PRO A 230 16.06 -36.92 12.14
C PRO A 230 15.53 -37.90 13.19
N GLU A 231 15.87 -39.18 13.03
CA GLU A 231 15.53 -40.22 13.99
C GLU A 231 16.11 -39.89 15.37
N ASN A 232 15.31 -40.10 16.42
CA ASN A 232 15.66 -39.83 17.82
C ASN A 232 15.90 -38.35 18.15
N ALA A 233 15.45 -37.41 17.31
CA ALA A 233 15.44 -36.00 17.69
C ALA A 233 14.48 -35.78 18.88
N VAL A 234 14.97 -35.11 19.93
CA VAL A 234 14.19 -34.81 21.13
C VAL A 234 14.06 -33.31 21.29
N TYR A 235 12.84 -32.82 21.52
CA TYR A 235 12.62 -31.45 21.93
C TYR A 235 12.77 -31.29 23.44
N ASP A 236 13.63 -30.37 23.87
CA ASP A 236 13.77 -29.96 25.26
C ASP A 236 13.01 -28.64 25.50
N PRO A 237 11.88 -28.68 26.25
CA PRO A 237 11.08 -27.49 26.53
C PRO A 237 11.81 -26.43 27.37
N ASN A 238 12.77 -26.84 28.21
CA ASN A 238 13.46 -25.91 29.11
C ASN A 238 14.45 -25.04 28.34
N SER A 239 15.22 -25.66 27.43
CA SER A 239 16.18 -24.93 26.60
C SER A 239 15.60 -24.43 25.28
N LYS A 240 14.37 -24.83 24.93
CA LYS A 240 13.68 -24.51 23.66
C LYS A 240 14.53 -24.93 22.46
N LYS A 241 15.03 -26.16 22.49
CA LYS A 241 15.89 -26.72 21.45
C LYS A 241 15.43 -28.11 21.04
N ILE A 242 15.68 -28.44 19.78
CA ILE A 242 15.76 -29.84 19.35
C ILE A 242 17.20 -30.30 19.51
N ILE A 243 17.37 -31.47 20.11
CA ILE A 243 18.64 -32.14 20.35
C ILE A 243 18.67 -33.39 19.46
N LEU A 244 19.74 -33.53 18.68
CA LEU A 244 19.97 -34.66 17.78
C LEU A 244 20.79 -35.74 18.47
N SER A 245 20.72 -36.96 17.94
CA SER A 245 21.46 -38.13 18.45
C SER A 245 22.99 -37.97 18.39
N ASN A 246 23.50 -37.10 17.52
CA ASN A 246 24.92 -36.77 17.42
C ASN A 246 25.38 -35.67 18.40
N GLY A 247 24.49 -35.18 19.28
CA GLY A 247 24.78 -34.14 20.26
C GLY A 247 24.65 -32.71 19.75
N GLU A 248 24.40 -32.50 18.46
CA GLU A 248 24.08 -31.18 17.93
C GLU A 248 22.69 -30.74 18.40
N SER A 249 22.50 -29.42 18.56
CA SER A 249 21.20 -28.87 18.95
C SER A 249 20.96 -27.52 18.28
N PHE A 250 19.68 -27.21 18.07
CA PHE A 250 19.26 -25.96 17.47
C PHE A 250 17.92 -25.48 18.03
N SER A 251 17.69 -24.18 17.95
CA SER A 251 16.52 -23.53 18.54
C SER A 251 15.21 -23.97 17.89
N ALA A 252 14.17 -24.15 18.70
CA ALA A 252 12.82 -24.45 18.27
C ALA A 252 11.79 -23.90 19.28
N GLU A 253 10.63 -23.47 18.80
CA GLU A 253 9.57 -22.91 19.63
C GLU A 253 8.41 -23.90 19.74
N PHE A 254 7.97 -24.22 20.96
CA PHE A 254 6.74 -25.00 21.16
C PHE A 254 5.55 -24.04 21.36
N ARG A 255 4.45 -24.31 20.65
CA ARG A 255 3.16 -23.66 20.84
C ARG A 255 2.10 -24.71 21.17
N SER A 256 1.44 -24.54 22.31
CA SER A 256 0.34 -25.43 22.70
C SER A 256 -0.92 -25.15 21.87
N HIS A 257 -1.72 -26.19 21.63
CA HIS A 257 -3.07 -26.05 21.06
C HIS A 257 -4.06 -25.36 22.01
N PHE A 258 -3.75 -25.28 23.31
CA PHE A 258 -4.64 -24.82 24.36
C PHE A 258 -4.43 -23.35 24.78
N VAL A 259 -4.08 -22.48 23.82
CA VAL A 259 -3.98 -21.02 24.04
C VAL A 259 -5.01 -20.29 23.20
#